data_AF-A0A383DF14-F1
#
_entry.id   AF-A0A383DF14-F1
#
_cell.length_a   1.000
_cell.length_b   1.000
_cell.length_c   1.000
_cell.angle_alpha   90.00
_cell.angle_beta   90.00
_cell.angle_gamma   90.00
#
_symmetry.space_group_name_H-M   'P 1'
#
loop_
_entity.id
_entity.type
_entity.pdbx_description
1 polymer ?
#
loop_
_entity_poly.entity_id
_entity_poly.type
_entity_poly.pdbx_seq_one_letter_code
_entity_poly.pdbx_strand_id
1 'polypeptide(L)'
;MKSIIKNPMKWLTISLVVISFQTMIMAEGDNDKVGSSAFKFLNIQTDAHGAALGGLAAQASGANALFWNPAGIAGSEGIGGSFGMTQWLVDTQVMNAGVVMPMMGGTVGLS
;
A
#
# COMPACT_ATOMS: atom_id res chain seq x y z
N MET A 1 -50.86 35.43 -0.06
CA MET A 1 -49.61 34.63 -0.08
C MET A 1 -49.99 33.17 -0.30
N LYS A 2 -49.83 32.61 -1.51
CA LYS A 2 -50.24 31.24 -1.82
C LYS A 2 -49.24 30.28 -1.17
N SER A 3 -49.71 29.38 -0.30
CA SER A 3 -48.88 28.37 0.37
C SER A 3 -48.12 27.53 -0.66
N ILE A 4 -46.80 27.47 -0.51
CA ILE A 4 -45.84 26.81 -1.40
C ILE A 4 -46.02 25.27 -1.37
N ILE A 5 -46.72 24.75 -0.37
CA ILE A 5 -46.89 23.31 -0.12
C ILE A 5 -48.28 22.87 -0.58
N LYS A 6 -48.52 22.86 -1.89
CA LYS A 6 -49.79 22.35 -2.44
C LYS A 6 -49.87 20.83 -2.51
N ASN A 7 -48.75 20.12 -2.31
CA ASN A 7 -48.74 18.67 -2.43
C ASN A 7 -47.59 18.04 -1.62
N PRO A 8 -47.82 17.66 -0.35
CA PRO A 8 -46.76 17.24 0.57
C PRO A 8 -46.05 15.97 0.11
N MET A 9 -46.75 15.05 -0.58
CA MET A 9 -46.13 13.84 -1.13
C MET A 9 -45.12 14.13 -2.26
N LYS A 10 -45.32 15.20 -3.04
CA LYS A 10 -44.37 15.60 -4.09
C LYS A 10 -43.08 16.14 -3.48
N TRP A 11 -43.19 16.88 -2.38
CA TRP A 11 -42.03 17.39 -1.64
C TRP A 11 -41.29 16.28 -0.89
N LEU A 12 -42.03 15.32 -0.33
CA LEU A 12 -41.44 14.12 0.28
C LEU A 12 -40.62 13.32 -0.73
N THR A 13 -41.19 13.07 -1.93
CA THR A 13 -40.52 12.32 -2.99
C THR A 13 -39.29 13.05 -3.53
N ILE A 14 -39.36 14.37 -3.73
CA ILE A 14 -38.19 15.19 -4.10
C ILE A 14 -37.10 15.12 -3.03
N SER A 15 -37.44 15.22 -1.75
CA SER A 15 -36.48 15.14 -0.64
C SER A 15 -35.80 13.76 -0.58
N LEU A 16 -36.58 12.68 -0.73
CA LEU A 16 -36.06 11.31 -0.79
C LEU A 16 -35.07 11.09 -1.95
N VAL A 17 -35.34 11.69 -3.11
CA VAL A 17 -34.43 11.65 -4.27
C VAL A 17 -33.16 12.45 -3.99
N VAL A 18 -33.25 13.66 -3.44
CA VAL A 18 -32.05 14.48 -3.13
C VAL A 18 -31.14 13.80 -2.10
N ILE A 19 -31.71 13.10 -1.12
CA ILE A 19 -30.96 12.35 -0.12
C ILE A 19 -30.28 11.11 -0.74
N SER A 20 -30.90 10.43 -1.71
CA SER A 20 -30.29 9.24 -2.34
C SER A 20 -29.05 9.58 -3.18
N PHE A 21 -28.96 10.78 -3.75
CA PHE A 21 -27.78 11.24 -4.52
C PHE A 21 -26.52 11.48 -3.66
N GLN A 22 -26.63 11.62 -2.33
CA GLN A 22 -25.47 11.89 -1.45
C GLN A 22 -24.55 10.66 -1.27
N THR A 23 -25.02 9.47 -1.63
CA THR A 23 -24.27 8.21 -1.45
C THR A 23 -23.12 8.01 -2.44
N MET A 24 -22.98 8.88 -3.46
CA MET A 24 -21.94 8.79 -4.49
C MET A 24 -20.61 9.47 -4.11
N ILE A 25 -20.52 10.15 -2.97
CA ILE A 25 -19.32 10.93 -2.58
C ILE A 25 -18.36 10.13 -1.66
N MET A 26 -18.73 8.92 -1.23
CA MET A 26 -17.94 8.12 -0.29
C MET A 26 -17.45 6.81 -0.93
N ALA A 27 -16.55 6.92 -1.88
CA ALA A 27 -15.74 5.81 -2.34
C ALA A 27 -14.39 6.31 -2.88
N GLU A 28 -13.61 7.05 -2.08
CA GLU A 28 -12.17 7.17 -2.35
C GLU A 28 -11.54 5.82 -1.98
N GLY A 29 -11.66 4.85 -2.89
CA GLY A 29 -11.01 3.56 -2.76
C GLY A 29 -9.50 3.72 -2.98
N ASP A 30 -8.70 2.83 -2.39
CA ASP A 30 -7.24 2.70 -2.62
C ASP A 30 -6.83 2.70 -4.12
N ASN A 31 -7.79 2.49 -5.02
CA ASN A 31 -7.63 2.40 -6.46
C ASN A 31 -7.84 3.71 -7.23
N ASP A 32 -8.24 4.83 -6.61
CA ASP A 32 -8.44 6.10 -7.33
C ASP A 32 -7.13 6.76 -7.80
N LYS A 33 -5.99 6.29 -7.28
CA LYS A 33 -4.64 6.79 -7.60
C LYS A 33 -3.81 5.75 -8.37
N VAL A 34 -4.46 4.87 -9.13
CA VAL A 34 -3.74 3.88 -9.98
C VAL A 34 -2.88 4.55 -11.06
N GLY A 35 -3.26 5.74 -11.53
CA GLY A 35 -2.51 6.51 -12.54
C GLY A 35 -1.56 7.61 -12.02
N SER A 36 -1.57 7.93 -10.72
CA SER A 36 -0.81 9.07 -10.16
C SER A 36 0.47 8.66 -9.41
N SER A 37 0.64 7.38 -9.07
CA SER A 37 1.89 6.92 -8.44
C SER A 37 2.92 6.51 -9.49
N ALA A 38 4.10 7.12 -9.46
CA ALA A 38 5.15 6.88 -10.45
C ALA A 38 5.69 5.43 -10.46
N PHE A 39 5.77 4.76 -9.30
CA PHE A 39 6.50 3.49 -9.16
C PHE A 39 5.62 2.37 -8.57
N LYS A 40 4.59 1.96 -9.31
CA LYS A 40 3.69 0.85 -8.88
C LYS A 40 4.40 -0.49 -8.67
N PHE A 41 5.53 -0.71 -9.35
CA PHE A 41 6.34 -1.92 -9.20
C PHE A 41 6.83 -2.14 -7.76
N LEU A 42 6.89 -1.09 -6.93
CA LEU A 42 7.31 -1.19 -5.53
C LEU A 42 6.34 -2.02 -4.66
N ASN A 43 5.11 -2.24 -5.14
CA ASN A 43 4.14 -3.12 -4.49
C ASN A 43 4.35 -4.60 -4.85
N ILE A 44 5.20 -4.91 -5.84
CA ILE A 44 5.51 -6.29 -6.20
C ILE A 44 6.39 -6.88 -5.11
N GLN A 45 6.02 -8.06 -4.63
CA GLN A 45 6.79 -8.77 -3.61
C GLN A 45 8.14 -9.18 -4.20
N THR A 46 9.23 -8.68 -3.64
CA THR A 46 10.59 -8.88 -4.19
C THR A 46 11.35 -10.04 -3.55
N ASP A 47 10.80 -10.66 -2.50
CA ASP A 47 11.43 -11.76 -1.77
C ASP A 47 10.44 -12.88 -1.44
N ALA A 48 10.92 -14.12 -1.41
CA ALA A 48 10.10 -15.32 -1.21
C ALA A 48 9.49 -15.42 0.20
N HIS A 49 10.22 -15.02 1.25
CA HIS A 49 9.73 -15.07 2.64
C HIS A 49 8.59 -14.07 2.83
N GLY A 50 8.77 -12.83 2.37
CA GLY A 50 7.71 -11.84 2.44
C GLY A 50 6.53 -12.17 1.53
N ALA A 51 6.79 -12.77 0.36
CA ALA A 51 5.73 -13.22 -0.53
C ALA A 51 4.86 -14.32 0.07
N ALA A 52 5.49 -15.34 0.67
CA ALA A 52 4.79 -16.46 1.29
C ALA A 52 3.90 -16.03 2.48
N LEU A 53 4.27 -14.96 3.18
CA LEU A 53 3.52 -14.41 4.31
C LEU A 53 2.48 -13.35 3.91
N GLY A 54 2.35 -13.03 2.61
CA GLY A 54 1.45 -11.99 2.13
C GLY A 54 1.93 -10.56 2.42
N GLY A 55 3.20 -10.40 2.78
CA GLY A 55 3.84 -9.13 3.11
C GLY A 55 4.50 -9.13 4.49
N LEU A 56 5.55 -8.33 4.65
CA LEU A 56 6.23 -8.13 5.93
C LEU A 56 6.10 -6.67 6.38
N ALA A 57 5.79 -6.48 7.66
CA ALA A 57 5.88 -5.17 8.31
C ALA A 57 6.66 -5.28 9.62
N ALA A 58 6.10 -5.98 10.61
CA ALA A 58 6.74 -6.18 11.91
C ALA A 58 7.77 -7.32 11.92
N GLN A 59 7.61 -8.32 11.04
CA GLN A 59 8.49 -9.48 10.94
C GLN A 59 9.74 -9.22 10.07
N ALA A 60 9.79 -8.07 9.40
CA ALA A 60 10.90 -7.68 8.55
C ALA A 60 12.20 -7.57 9.39
N SER A 61 13.22 -8.35 9.04
CA SER A 61 14.51 -8.37 9.74
C SER A 61 15.68 -8.62 8.77
N GLY A 62 16.89 -8.23 9.19
CA GLY A 62 18.10 -8.37 8.37
C GLY A 62 18.04 -7.59 7.05
N ALA A 63 18.78 -8.03 6.03
CA ALA A 63 18.86 -7.34 4.73
C ALA A 63 17.54 -7.28 3.96
N ASN A 64 16.64 -8.24 4.17
CA ASN A 64 15.31 -8.26 3.55
C ASN A 64 14.43 -7.09 4.06
N ALA A 65 14.66 -6.62 5.29
CA ALA A 65 13.92 -5.51 5.86
C ALA A 65 14.05 -4.20 5.06
N LEU A 66 15.13 -4.04 4.27
CA LEU A 66 15.32 -2.88 3.38
C LEU A 66 14.19 -2.70 2.36
N PHE A 67 13.54 -3.79 1.93
CA PHE A 67 12.46 -3.75 0.93
C PHE A 67 11.05 -3.71 1.53
N TRP A 68 10.93 -3.87 2.85
CA TRP A 68 9.65 -3.97 3.56
C TRP A 68 9.49 -2.88 4.62
N ASN A 69 10.35 -2.92 5.64
CA ASN A 69 10.37 -1.97 6.75
C ASN A 69 11.82 -1.79 7.22
N PRO A 70 12.52 -0.73 6.77
CA PRO A 70 13.93 -0.52 7.10
C PRO A 70 14.23 -0.44 8.60
N ALA A 71 13.25 -0.14 9.46
CA ALA A 71 13.47 -0.18 10.92
C ALA A 71 13.90 -1.57 11.43
N GLY A 72 13.54 -2.63 10.70
CA GLY A 72 13.92 -4.02 10.99
C GLY A 72 15.42 -4.31 10.86
N ILE A 73 16.21 -3.42 10.22
CA ILE A 73 17.67 -3.60 10.14
C ILE A 73 18.36 -3.30 11.47
N ALA A 74 17.74 -2.53 12.36
CA ALA A 74 18.34 -2.12 13.64
C ALA A 74 18.70 -3.30 14.55
N GLY A 75 17.99 -4.43 14.42
CA GLY A 75 18.28 -5.67 15.15
C GLY A 75 19.30 -6.59 14.48
N SER A 76 20.00 -6.15 13.44
CA SER A 76 20.98 -7.00 12.74
C SER A 76 22.26 -7.14 13.57
N GLU A 77 22.56 -8.36 14.01
CA GLU A 77 23.73 -8.66 14.85
C GLU A 77 25.06 -8.75 14.07
N GLY A 78 24.99 -8.83 12.73
CA GLY A 78 26.15 -8.97 11.86
C GLY A 78 25.89 -8.47 10.44
N ILE A 79 26.90 -8.59 9.59
CA ILE A 79 26.77 -8.29 8.16
C ILE A 79 25.84 -9.34 7.53
N GLY A 80 24.77 -8.87 6.88
CA GLY A 80 23.76 -9.72 6.26
C GLY A 80 23.51 -9.31 4.82
N GLY A 81 23.30 -10.28 3.94
CA GLY A 81 22.91 -10.07 2.54
C GLY A 81 21.57 -10.71 2.23
N SER A 82 20.82 -10.14 1.29
CA SER A 82 19.58 -10.68 0.75
C SER A 82 19.59 -10.56 -0.76
N PHE A 83 19.13 -11.58 -1.45
CA PHE A 83 18.94 -11.58 -2.90
C PHE A 83 17.61 -12.25 -3.20
N GLY A 84 16.85 -11.67 -4.11
CA GLY A 84 15.55 -12.21 -4.51
C GLY A 84 15.28 -11.95 -5.97
N MET A 85 14.47 -12.83 -6.52
CA MET A 85 14.03 -12.81 -7.91
C MET A 85 12.57 -13.25 -7.94
N THR A 86 11.71 -12.37 -8.41
CA THR A 86 10.29 -12.64 -8.59
C THR A 86 9.94 -12.62 -10.06
N GLN A 87 9.44 -13.74 -10.56
CA GLN A 87 8.81 -13.80 -11.86
C GLN A 87 7.41 -13.17 -11.76
N TRP A 88 7.20 -12.09 -12.49
CA TRP A 88 5.95 -11.36 -12.58
C TRP A 88 5.26 -11.61 -13.93
N LEU A 89 4.14 -10.93 -14.16
CA LEU A 89 3.31 -11.04 -15.36
C LEU A 89 4.10 -10.71 -16.63
N VAL A 90 3.70 -11.33 -17.74
CA VAL A 90 4.25 -11.09 -19.10
C VAL A 90 5.78 -11.23 -19.10
N ASP A 91 6.27 -12.35 -18.58
CA ASP A 91 7.69 -12.70 -18.49
C ASP A 91 8.59 -11.64 -17.83
N THR A 92 8.02 -10.71 -17.07
CA THR A 92 8.77 -9.66 -16.38
C THR A 92 9.45 -10.23 -15.15
N GLN A 93 10.72 -9.91 -14.94
CA GLN A 93 11.49 -10.33 -13.77
C GLN A 93 11.82 -9.12 -12.91
N VAL A 94 11.52 -9.21 -11.61
CA VAL A 94 11.89 -8.20 -10.62
C VAL A 94 12.97 -8.80 -9.73
N MET A 95 14.13 -8.15 -9.71
CA MET A 95 15.27 -8.59 -8.90
C MET A 95 15.54 -7.58 -7.81
N ASN A 96 15.96 -8.06 -6.65
CA ASN A 96 16.40 -7.23 -5.55
C ASN A 96 17.68 -7.81 -4.92
N ALA A 97 18.52 -6.92 -4.41
CA ALA A 97 19.72 -7.29 -3.69
C ALA A 97 19.95 -6.26 -2.59
N GLY A 98 20.18 -6.72 -1.36
CA GLY A 98 20.40 -5.84 -0.23
C GLY A 98 21.54 -6.33 0.65
N VAL A 99 22.26 -5.39 1.26
CA VAL A 99 23.28 -5.67 2.26
C VAL A 99 23.05 -4.76 3.47
N VAL A 100 23.19 -5.31 4.67
CA VAL A 100 23.16 -4.57 5.94
C VAL A 100 24.43 -4.84 6.71
N MET A 101 24.89 -3.83 7.42
CA MET A 101 26.07 -3.91 8.26
C MET A 101 25.89 -3.07 9.54
N PRO A 102 26.04 -3.66 10.73
CA PRO A 102 26.06 -2.90 11.97
C PRO A 102 27.32 -2.02 12.03
N MET A 103 27.15 -0.73 12.32
CA MET A 103 28.23 0.25 12.40
C MET A 103 27.96 1.25 13.53
N MET A 104 28.98 1.54 14.36
CA MET A 104 28.97 2.64 15.34
C MET A 104 27.71 2.71 16.23
N GLY A 105 27.24 1.57 16.74
CA GLY A 105 26.06 1.49 17.62
C GLY A 105 24.70 1.57 16.89
N GLY A 106 24.70 1.61 15.55
CA GLY A 106 23.50 1.47 14.72
C GLY A 106 23.72 0.45 13.59
N THR A 107 22.84 0.48 12.59
CA THR A 107 22.96 -0.36 11.39
C THR A 107 22.75 0.48 10.14
N VAL A 108 23.58 0.27 9.14
CA VAL A 108 23.40 0.85 7.80
C VAL A 108 23.09 -0.26 6.80
N GLY A 109 22.36 0.08 5.74
CA GLY A 109 22.07 -0.88 4.68
C GLY A 109 21.93 -0.21 3.33
N LEU A 110 22.07 -1.02 2.28
CA LEU A 110 22.01 -0.63 0.89
C LEU A 110 21.21 -1.69 0.12
N SER A 111 20.30 -1.24 -0.75
CA SER A 111 19.35 -2.06 -1.51
C SER A 111 19.11 -1.52 -2.90
#